data_AF-A0A7Y3DNK3-F1
#
_entry.id   AF-A0A7Y3DNK3-F1
#
_cell.length_a   1.000
_cell.length_b   1.000
_cell.length_c   1.000
_cell.angle_alpha   90.00
_cell.angle_beta   90.00
_cell.angle_gamma   90.00
#
_symmetry.space_group_name_H-M   'P 1'
#
loop_
_entity.id
_entity.type
_entity.pdbx_description
1 polymer ?
#
loop_
_entity_poly.entity_id
_entity_poly.type
_entity_poly.pdbx_seq_one_letter_code
_entity_poly.pdbx_strand_id
1 'polypeptide(L)'
;MVFIKKTFESDIHVMMKAFLWALFLPDYPNLSVEIHIGNRYKPDLVQFDDNRDPVFWGEAGRVSQKKMHALVHRFRSTHLVFAKWNMNIEPFWKILKKQTAGSNRSAPVELISFPADSDQRFIRIGGSIQIAFKDVHRVRL
;
A
#
# COMPACT_ATOMS: atom_id res chain seq x y z
N MET A 1 -14.98 -5.28 -7.76
CA MET A 1 -14.58 -4.52 -6.56
C MET A 1 -15.14 -3.11 -6.67
N VAL A 2 -15.63 -2.51 -5.58
CA VAL A 2 -16.12 -1.12 -5.55
C VAL A 2 -15.42 -0.37 -4.41
N PHE A 3 -14.84 0.79 -4.72
CA PHE A 3 -14.20 1.66 -3.73
C PHE A 3 -15.15 2.83 -3.43
N ILE A 4 -15.50 2.99 -2.15
CA ILE A 4 -16.42 4.03 -1.71
C ILE A 4 -15.62 5.15 -1.07
N LYS A 5 -15.73 6.35 -1.63
CA LYS A 5 -15.15 7.56 -1.06
C LYS A 5 -15.89 7.95 0.21
N LYS A 6 -15.18 8.12 1.32
CA LYS A 6 -15.75 8.68 2.55
C LYS A 6 -15.78 10.20 2.55
N THR A 7 -16.65 10.78 3.38
CA THR A 7 -16.63 12.21 3.66
C THR A 7 -15.24 12.63 4.15
N PHE A 8 -14.67 13.67 3.54
CA PHE A 8 -13.30 14.19 3.78
C PHE A 8 -12.14 13.35 3.25
N GLU A 9 -12.40 12.21 2.58
CA GLU A 9 -11.37 11.49 1.85
C GLU A 9 -11.11 12.16 0.49
N SER A 10 -9.85 12.32 0.11
CA SER A 10 -9.49 12.83 -1.21
C SER A 10 -9.68 11.75 -2.27
N ASP A 11 -10.13 12.13 -3.46
CA ASP A 11 -10.27 11.21 -4.60
C ASP A 11 -8.94 10.51 -4.92
N ILE A 12 -7.82 11.20 -4.75
CA ILE A 12 -6.47 10.63 -4.91
C ILE A 12 -6.24 9.47 -3.94
N HIS A 13 -6.71 9.57 -2.70
CA HIS A 13 -6.55 8.48 -1.73
C HIS A 13 -7.32 7.24 -2.16
N VAL A 14 -8.56 7.42 -2.63
CA VAL A 14 -9.39 6.33 -3.17
C VAL A 14 -8.73 5.69 -4.40
N MET A 15 -8.24 6.51 -5.34
CA MET A 15 -7.55 6.01 -6.53
C MET A 15 -6.29 5.22 -6.20
N MET A 16 -5.48 5.68 -5.24
CA MET A 16 -4.30 4.95 -4.78
C MET A 16 -4.65 3.58 -4.20
N LYS A 17 -5.77 3.47 -3.47
CA LYS A 17 -6.25 2.16 -2.97
C LYS A 17 -6.62 1.24 -4.13
N ALA A 18 -7.32 1.76 -5.12
CA ALA A 18 -7.69 1.05 -6.34
C ALA A 18 -6.46 0.58 -7.15
N PHE A 19 -5.45 1.43 -7.31
CA PHE A 19 -4.22 1.08 -8.01
C PHE A 19 -3.36 0.06 -7.25
N LEU A 20 -3.25 0.20 -5.92
CA LEU A 20 -2.61 -0.83 -5.09
C LEU A 20 -3.35 -2.16 -5.21
N TRP A 21 -4.67 -2.15 -5.15
CA TRP A 21 -5.46 -3.36 -5.31
C TRP A 21 -5.18 -4.02 -6.66
N ALA A 22 -5.22 -3.26 -7.76
CA ALA A 22 -4.97 -3.77 -9.10
C ALA A 22 -3.55 -4.34 -9.27
N LEU A 23 -2.53 -3.67 -8.70
CA LEU A 23 -1.14 -4.12 -8.79
C LEU A 23 -0.89 -5.43 -8.03
N PHE A 24 -1.54 -5.62 -6.88
CA PHE A 24 -1.23 -6.71 -5.96
C PHE A 24 -2.26 -7.86 -5.99
N LEU A 25 -3.41 -7.69 -6.64
CA LEU A 25 -4.41 -8.75 -6.77
C LEU A 25 -3.85 -10.07 -7.34
N PRO A 26 -2.95 -10.08 -8.35
CA PRO A 26 -2.40 -11.33 -8.86
C PRO A 26 -1.63 -12.15 -7.81
N ASP A 27 -0.93 -11.48 -6.90
CA ASP A 27 -0.14 -12.12 -5.84
C ASP A 27 -0.96 -12.35 -4.55
N TYR A 28 -1.99 -11.53 -4.35
CA TYR A 28 -2.86 -11.51 -3.17
C TYR A 28 -4.34 -11.52 -3.62
N PRO A 29 -4.88 -12.69 -4.00
CA PRO A 29 -6.21 -12.79 -4.62
C PRO A 29 -7.37 -12.50 -3.66
N ASN A 30 -7.14 -12.55 -2.35
CA ASN A 30 -8.13 -12.32 -1.29
C ASN A 30 -7.97 -10.94 -0.63
N LEU A 31 -7.40 -9.95 -1.36
CA LEU A 31 -7.25 -8.58 -0.87
C LEU A 31 -8.58 -7.97 -0.44
N SER A 32 -8.62 -7.55 0.81
CA SER A 32 -9.71 -6.79 1.41
C SER A 32 -9.33 -5.32 1.54
N VAL A 33 -10.32 -4.45 1.40
CA VAL A 33 -10.15 -2.99 1.47
C VAL A 33 -10.80 -2.46 2.73
N GLU A 34 -10.04 -1.66 3.47
CA GLU A 34 -10.49 -0.95 4.68
C GLU A 34 -11.25 -1.80 5.71
N ILE A 35 -10.77 -3.02 5.97
CA ILE A 35 -11.37 -3.86 7.03
C ILE A 35 -10.80 -3.51 8.41
N HIS A 36 -11.63 -3.62 9.45
CA HIS A 36 -11.19 -3.44 10.82
C HIS A 36 -10.54 -4.73 11.32
N ILE A 37 -9.33 -4.61 11.88
CA ILE A 37 -8.51 -5.77 12.23
C ILE A 37 -8.22 -5.88 13.74
N GLY A 38 -9.06 -5.23 14.57
CA GLY A 38 -8.92 -5.24 16.04
C GLY A 38 -7.63 -4.60 16.57
N ASN A 39 -6.94 -3.81 15.76
CA ASN A 39 -5.62 -3.26 16.09
C ASN A 39 -5.65 -1.72 16.13
N ARG A 40 -4.62 -1.12 16.75
CA ARG A 40 -4.44 0.34 16.82
C ARG A 40 -4.50 1.01 15.46
N TYR A 41 -3.94 0.35 14.46
CA TYR A 41 -3.87 0.84 13.10
C TYR A 41 -4.75 -0.01 12.19
N LYS A 42 -5.47 0.67 11.31
CA LYS A 42 -6.28 0.08 10.26
C LYS A 42 -5.53 0.17 8.92
N PRO A 43 -5.42 -0.94 8.17
CA PRO A 43 -4.88 -0.93 6.82
C PRO A 43 -5.86 -0.31 5.83
N ASP A 44 -5.33 0.27 4.75
CA ASP A 44 -6.15 0.62 3.59
C ASP A 44 -6.44 -0.64 2.77
N LEU A 45 -5.46 -1.53 2.62
CA LEU A 45 -5.58 -2.85 2.00
C LEU A 45 -4.93 -3.91 2.89
N VAL A 46 -5.51 -5.10 2.97
CA VAL A 46 -4.94 -6.20 3.73
C VAL A 46 -5.38 -7.54 3.15
N GLN A 47 -4.51 -8.53 3.22
CA GLN A 47 -4.88 -9.92 3.06
C GLN A 47 -4.38 -10.70 4.28
N PHE A 48 -5.19 -11.66 4.71
CA PHE A 48 -4.90 -12.59 5.79
C PHE A 48 -4.59 -13.98 5.26
N ASP A 49 -3.78 -14.74 5.98
CA ASP A 49 -3.71 -16.19 5.81
C ASP A 49 -4.86 -16.91 6.56
N ASP A 50 -4.83 -18.24 6.51
CA ASP A 50 -5.83 -19.10 7.17
C ASP A 50 -5.85 -18.95 8.70
N ASN A 51 -4.73 -18.50 9.30
CA ASN A 51 -4.61 -18.26 10.73
C ASN A 51 -5.08 -16.85 11.14
N ARG A 52 -5.54 -16.04 10.19
CA ARG A 52 -5.91 -14.63 10.37
C ARG A 52 -4.71 -13.74 10.70
N ASP A 53 -3.50 -14.14 10.33
CA ASP A 53 -2.33 -13.28 10.36
C ASP A 53 -2.21 -12.49 9.05
N PRO A 54 -1.91 -11.18 9.10
CA PRO A 54 -1.80 -10.39 7.89
C PRO A 54 -0.55 -10.82 7.11
N VAL A 55 -0.74 -11.24 5.86
CA VAL A 55 0.35 -11.57 4.92
C VAL A 55 0.68 -10.43 3.97
N PHE A 56 -0.28 -9.52 3.77
CA PHE A 56 -0.11 -8.28 3.02
C PHE A 56 -0.75 -7.11 3.76
N TRP A 57 -0.11 -5.94 3.69
CA TRP A 57 -0.62 -4.70 4.24
C TRP A 57 -0.27 -3.52 3.34
N GLY A 58 -1.29 -2.85 2.79
CA GLY A 58 -1.17 -1.63 1.99
C GLY A 58 -1.61 -0.38 2.74
N GLU A 59 -0.83 0.68 2.60
CA GLU A 59 -1.10 2.03 3.07
C GLU A 59 -1.04 3.02 1.91
N ALA A 60 -2.10 3.79 1.69
CA ALA A 60 -2.16 4.80 0.65
C ALA A 60 -2.06 6.21 1.25
N GLY A 61 -1.21 7.04 0.65
CA GLY A 61 -1.13 8.46 0.96
C GLY A 61 -0.28 8.76 2.19
N ARG A 62 -0.80 9.58 3.12
CA ARG A 62 -0.03 10.07 4.28
C ARG A 62 -0.02 9.05 5.41
N VAL A 63 1.14 8.45 5.66
CA VAL A 63 1.43 7.60 6.83
C VAL A 63 2.34 8.36 7.79
N SER A 64 2.04 8.33 9.09
CA SER A 64 2.92 8.93 10.10
C SER A 64 4.14 8.04 10.33
N GLN A 65 5.29 8.64 10.68
CA GLN A 65 6.50 7.88 11.01
C GLN A 65 6.27 6.88 12.16
N LYS A 66 5.44 7.25 13.13
CA LYS A 66 5.05 6.39 14.26
C LYS A 66 4.28 5.15 13.79
N LYS A 67 3.31 5.32 12.89
CA LYS A 67 2.56 4.19 12.30
C LYS A 67 3.49 3.30 11.49
N MET A 68 4.30 3.89 10.62
CA MET A 68 5.27 3.16 9.80
C MET A 68 6.24 2.32 10.66
N HIS A 69 6.84 2.91 11.68
CA HIS A 69 7.70 2.21 12.64
C HIS A 69 6.96 1.04 13.31
N ALA A 70 5.74 1.28 13.81
CA ALA A 70 4.96 0.23 14.47
C ALA A 70 4.67 -0.95 13.52
N LEU A 71 4.32 -0.68 12.27
CA LEU A 71 4.07 -1.73 11.27
C LEU A 71 5.35 -2.51 10.96
N VAL A 72 6.45 -1.81 10.69
CA VAL A 72 7.77 -2.41 10.38
C VAL A 72 8.32 -3.26 11.53
N HIS A 73 8.07 -2.92 12.79
CA HIS A 73 8.57 -3.75 13.89
C HIS A 73 7.66 -4.90 14.28
N ARG A 74 6.33 -4.71 14.17
CA ARG A 74 5.33 -5.70 14.60
C ARG A 74 5.09 -6.80 13.56
N PHE A 75 4.98 -6.43 12.29
CA PHE A 75 4.48 -7.31 11.23
C PHE A 75 5.61 -7.82 10.35
N ARG A 76 6.54 -8.58 10.95
CA ARG A 76 7.84 -8.94 10.32
C ARG A 76 7.74 -9.92 9.15
N SER A 77 6.70 -10.74 9.14
CA SER A 77 6.34 -11.71 8.10
C SER A 77 5.28 -11.18 7.12
N THR A 78 4.82 -9.94 7.30
CA THR A 78 3.83 -9.31 6.41
C THR A 78 4.53 -8.48 5.35
N HIS A 79 4.14 -8.65 4.08
CA HIS A 79 4.54 -7.73 3.02
C HIS A 79 3.89 -6.37 3.25
N LEU A 80 4.71 -5.36 3.55
CA LEU A 80 4.23 -3.99 3.76
C LEU A 80 4.43 -3.16 2.51
N VAL A 81 3.39 -2.44 2.08
CA VAL A 81 3.44 -1.52 0.94
C VAL A 81 2.94 -0.15 1.36
N PHE A 82 3.74 0.87 1.09
CA PHE A 82 3.37 2.27 1.27
C PHE A 82 3.29 2.94 -0.09
N ALA A 83 2.15 3.52 -0.44
CA ALA A 83 1.96 4.25 -1.69
C ALA A 83 1.95 5.76 -1.47
N LYS A 84 2.48 6.49 -2.45
CA LYS A 84 2.47 7.95 -2.58
C LYS A 84 1.93 8.35 -3.95
N TRP A 85 1.41 9.57 -4.04
CA TRP A 85 1.00 10.18 -5.31
C TRP A 85 1.96 11.30 -5.67
N ASN A 86 2.49 11.25 -6.89
CA ASN A 86 3.35 12.26 -7.49
C ASN A 86 4.40 12.82 -6.52
N MET A 87 5.12 11.94 -5.84
CA MET A 87 6.03 12.31 -4.76
C MET A 87 7.41 11.70 -4.98
N ASN A 88 8.45 12.47 -4.68
CA ASN A 88 9.79 11.96 -4.53
C ASN A 88 9.84 11.02 -3.31
N ILE A 89 10.13 9.73 -3.54
CA ILE A 89 10.05 8.69 -2.52
C ILE A 89 11.37 8.46 -1.79
N GLU A 90 12.47 9.03 -2.28
CA GLU A 90 13.83 8.85 -1.75
C GLU A 90 13.96 9.24 -0.27
N PRO A 91 13.36 10.34 0.23
CA PRO A 91 13.41 10.66 1.65
C PRO A 91 12.69 9.61 2.51
N PHE A 92 11.52 9.14 2.06
CA PHE A 92 10.76 8.10 2.75
C PHE A 92 11.50 6.77 2.73
N TRP A 93 12.14 6.47 1.60
CA TRP A 93 12.97 5.30 1.43
C TRP A 93 14.13 5.24 2.41
N LYS A 94 14.83 6.37 2.61
CA LYS A 94 15.90 6.48 3.62
C LYS A 94 15.39 6.19 5.04
N ILE A 95 14.20 6.68 5.37
CA ILE A 95 13.57 6.41 6.68
C ILE A 95 13.23 4.93 6.81
N LEU A 96 12.60 4.33 5.79
CA LEU A 96 12.27 2.91 5.78
C LEU A 96 13.53 2.04 5.92
N LYS A 97 14.58 2.32 5.15
CA LYS A 97 15.89 1.66 5.28
C LYS A 97 16.42 1.71 6.70
N LYS A 98 16.34 2.87 7.36
CA LYS A 98 16.77 3.00 8.76
C LYS A 98 15.90 2.18 9.72
N GLN A 99 14.59 2.09 9.48
CA GLN A 99 13.66 1.35 10.33
C GLN A 99 13.75 -0.17 10.13
N THR A 100 14.13 -0.64 8.94
CA THR A 100 14.33 -2.07 8.66
C THR A 100 15.76 -2.53 8.91
N ALA A 101 16.72 -1.62 9.06
CA ALA A 101 18.11 -1.96 9.35
C ALA A 101 18.22 -2.80 10.63
N GLY A 102 18.91 -3.94 10.55
CA GLY A 102 19.08 -4.87 11.67
C GLY A 102 17.79 -5.62 12.06
N SER A 103 16.73 -5.54 11.27
CA SER A 103 15.51 -6.30 11.51
C SER A 103 15.59 -7.70 10.89
N ASN A 104 15.17 -8.72 11.63
CA ASN A 104 15.01 -10.09 11.12
C ASN A 104 13.65 -10.25 10.40
N ARG A 105 13.28 -9.26 9.58
CA ARG A 105 12.04 -9.34 8.79
C ARG A 105 12.22 -10.38 7.69
N SER A 106 11.19 -11.20 7.49
CA SER A 106 11.16 -12.25 6.45
C SER A 106 10.36 -11.85 5.22
N ALA A 107 9.53 -10.81 5.34
CA ALA A 107 8.71 -10.29 4.25
C ALA A 107 9.13 -8.86 3.86
N PRO A 108 8.99 -8.51 2.57
CA PRO A 108 9.51 -7.26 2.04
C PRO A 108 8.76 -6.03 2.54
N VAL A 109 9.44 -4.88 2.42
CA VAL A 109 8.82 -3.56 2.56
C VAL A 109 8.99 -2.77 1.28
N GLU A 110 7.88 -2.29 0.72
CA GLU A 110 7.85 -1.60 -0.55
C GLU A 110 7.32 -0.17 -0.42
N LEU A 111 7.86 0.70 -1.25
CA LEU A 111 7.40 2.07 -1.40
C LEU A 111 7.14 2.32 -2.89
N ILE A 112 5.94 2.78 -3.21
CA ILE A 112 5.47 3.04 -4.58
C ILE A 112 5.07 4.50 -4.68
N SER A 113 5.47 5.16 -5.78
CA SER A 113 4.96 6.47 -6.18
C SER A 113 4.23 6.35 -7.51
N PHE A 114 2.95 6.73 -7.51
CA PHE A 114 2.16 6.85 -8.72
C PHE A 114 2.45 8.18 -9.42
N PRO A 115 2.67 8.20 -10.75
CA PRO A 115 2.80 9.44 -11.53
C PRO A 115 1.62 10.40 -11.37
N ALA A 116 1.81 11.70 -11.65
CA ALA A 116 0.77 12.72 -11.51
C ALA A 116 -0.46 12.48 -12.38
N ASP A 117 -0.27 11.89 -13.55
CA ASP A 117 -1.25 11.61 -14.61
C ASP A 117 -1.91 10.24 -14.46
N SER A 118 -1.70 9.55 -13.33
CA SER A 118 -2.15 8.16 -13.15
C SER A 118 -3.66 7.99 -13.23
N ASP A 119 -4.44 9.00 -12.83
CA ASP A 119 -5.90 9.04 -12.90
C ASP A 119 -6.41 8.98 -14.34
N GLN A 120 -5.72 9.65 -15.26
CA GLN A 120 -6.03 9.66 -16.70
C GLN A 120 -5.42 8.47 -17.43
N ARG A 121 -4.24 8.02 -16.99
CA ARG A 121 -3.45 7.00 -17.69
C ARG A 121 -3.97 5.58 -17.45
N PHE A 122 -4.36 5.27 -16.20
CA PHE A 122 -4.61 3.88 -15.80
C PHE A 122 -6.09 3.50 -15.70
N ILE A 123 -6.99 4.48 -15.68
CA ILE A 123 -8.44 4.25 -15.64
C ILE A 123 -8.98 4.33 -17.06
N ARG A 124 -9.51 3.21 -17.56
CA ARG A 124 -10.13 3.14 -18.89
C ARG A 124 -11.58 3.61 -18.86
N ILE A 125 -12.12 3.86 -20.05
CA ILE A 125 -13.56 4.05 -20.24
C ILE A 125 -14.29 2.83 -19.68
N GLY A 126 -15.23 3.06 -18.76
CA GLY A 126 -15.93 1.99 -18.03
C GLY A 126 -15.32 1.63 -16.67
N GLY A 127 -14.24 2.28 -16.25
CA GLY A 127 -13.69 2.15 -14.89
C GLY A 127 -12.76 0.97 -14.66
N SER A 128 -12.36 0.24 -15.71
CA SER A 128 -11.33 -0.80 -15.58
C SER A 128 -9.96 -0.17 -15.38
N ILE A 129 -9.14 -0.80 -14.52
CA ILE A 129 -7.80 -0.32 -14.19
C ILE A 129 -6.78 -1.18 -14.93
N GLN A 130 -5.89 -0.54 -15.68
CA GLN A 130 -4.76 -1.20 -16.34
C GLN A 130 -3.46 -0.54 -15.89
N ILE A 131 -2.72 -1.22 -15.03
CA ILE A 131 -1.48 -0.75 -14.43
C ILE A 131 -0.54 -1.93 -14.20
N ALA A 132 0.76 -1.73 -14.37
CA ALA A 132 1.79 -2.70 -14.01
C ALA A 132 2.93 -2.05 -13.22
N PHE A 133 3.75 -2.86 -12.54
CA PHE A 133 4.87 -2.34 -11.74
C PHE A 133 5.88 -1.51 -12.55
N LYS A 134 5.99 -1.75 -13.87
CA LYS A 134 6.85 -0.96 -14.77
C LYS A 134 6.34 0.46 -15.01
N ASP A 135 5.08 0.73 -14.72
CA ASP A 135 4.43 2.03 -14.96
C ASP A 135 4.57 2.99 -13.76
N VAL A 136 5.16 2.54 -12.66
CA VAL A 136 5.25 3.29 -11.40
C VAL A 136 6.68 3.33 -10.88
N HIS A 137 7.02 4.34 -10.09
CA HIS A 137 8.30 4.34 -9.38
C HIS A 137 8.18 3.46 -8.14
N ARG A 138 9.01 2.42 -8.02
CA ARG A 138 8.96 1.44 -6.92
C ARG A 138 10.35 1.14 -6.39
N VAL A 139 10.45 1.01 -5.06
CA VAL A 139 11.62 0.49 -4.35
C VAL A 139 11.20 -0.58 -3.33
N ARG A 140 12.06 -1.58 -3.07
CA ARG A 140 11.78 -2.76 -2.24
C ARG A 140 12.97 -3.15 -1.36
N LEU A 141 12.73 -3.37 -0.06
CA LEU A 141 13.67 -3.93 0.94
C LEU A 141 13.32 -5.37 1.26
#